data_AF-A0A538KT16-F1
#
_entry.id   AF-A0A538KT16-F1
#
_cell.length_a   1.000
_cell.length_b   1.000
_cell.length_c   1.000
_cell.angle_alpha   90.00
_cell.angle_beta   90.00
_cell.angle_gamma   90.00
#
_symmetry.space_group_name_H-M   'P 1'
#
loop_
_entity.id
_entity.type
_entity.pdbx_description
1 polymer ?
#
loop_
_entity_poly.entity_id
_entity_poly.type
_entity_poly.pdbx_seq_one_letter_code
_entity_poly.pdbx_strand_id
1 'polypeptide(L)'
;MRALGLAMLVLLGAGAATASARSADVAALQVALYARGLYAGDVDGLPGPATAGAVRAFQRRERLAPDGIAGPRTRRAMGRHGRHPYGSRTLRRGRIGWDVAVLQFLLALHGCPSGTFDGGYGWHTAAAVARFQRWAGLAPDGVAGPATLRTLAGAPVPRSPIALLRPVAAPLGDLYGPRGHRFHAGLDFRANYGAPIRAAAGGRVVFAGYDASGFGKLVVVDHGGGVLTRYAHLSRFAVRRGEAVGAGAPLGLVGATGRATGPHLHFEVLVRGANADPLPALTG
;
A
#
# COMPACT_ATOMS: atom_id res chain seq x y z
N MET A 1 -0.02 32.18 63.02
CA MET A 1 0.30 32.48 61.61
C MET A 1 0.91 31.22 61.02
N ARG A 2 0.13 30.29 60.43
CA ARG A 2 -0.18 30.17 58.99
C ARG A 2 1.07 30.17 58.08
N ALA A 3 1.45 29.00 57.56
CA ALA A 3 1.82 28.71 56.16
C ALA A 3 2.40 27.27 56.08
N LEU A 4 1.68 26.30 55.47
CA LEU A 4 1.91 25.78 54.09
C LEU A 4 3.20 24.92 54.03
N GLY A 5 3.20 23.59 53.85
CA GLY A 5 2.40 22.78 52.94
C GLY A 5 3.10 22.68 51.58
N LEU A 6 3.95 21.66 51.35
CA LEU A 6 4.32 21.24 50.00
C LEU A 6 4.76 19.76 49.97
N ALA A 7 3.81 18.89 49.63
CA ALA A 7 4.11 17.55 49.16
C ALA A 7 4.63 17.64 47.73
N MET A 8 5.88 17.23 47.51
CA MET A 8 6.47 17.18 46.17
C MET A 8 5.98 15.91 45.45
N LEU A 9 4.86 16.04 44.75
CA LEU A 9 4.36 15.01 43.84
C LEU A 9 5.23 15.03 42.57
N VAL A 10 6.22 14.14 42.51
CA VAL A 10 6.97 13.88 41.28
C VAL A 10 6.08 13.05 40.35
N LEU A 11 5.29 13.72 39.50
CA LEU A 11 4.75 13.08 38.31
C LEU A 11 5.90 12.88 37.32
N LEU A 12 6.47 11.67 37.30
CA LEU A 12 7.15 11.15 36.12
C LEU A 12 6.09 10.94 35.03
N GLY A 13 5.79 12.03 34.31
CA GLY A 13 5.06 11.95 33.05
C GLY A 13 5.91 11.19 32.05
N ALA A 14 5.66 9.88 31.92
CA ALA A 14 6.12 9.10 30.80
C ALA A 14 5.62 9.79 29.53
N GLY A 15 6.54 10.42 28.79
CA GLY A 15 6.27 10.95 27.47
C GLY A 15 5.78 9.81 26.60
N ALA A 16 4.47 9.75 26.38
CA ALA A 16 3.90 8.97 25.30
C ALA A 16 4.57 9.46 24.02
N ALA A 17 5.47 8.66 23.47
CA ALA A 17 6.00 8.87 22.14
C ALA A 17 4.78 8.94 21.22
N THR A 18 4.42 10.15 20.80
CA THR A 18 3.37 10.38 19.81
C THR A 18 3.72 9.52 18.62
N ALA A 19 2.90 8.49 18.34
CA ALA A 19 3.04 7.69 17.14
C ALA A 19 3.10 8.66 15.96
N SER A 20 4.27 8.78 15.33
CA SER A 20 4.47 9.77 14.30
C SER A 20 3.51 9.48 13.16
N ALA A 21 2.61 10.43 12.88
CA ALA A 21 1.61 10.27 11.85
C ALA A 21 2.31 10.04 10.51
N ARG A 22 1.94 8.95 9.82
CA ARG A 22 2.42 8.62 8.49
C ARG A 22 2.25 9.83 7.55
N SER A 23 3.33 10.24 6.90
CA SER A 23 3.40 11.43 6.06
C SER A 23 3.83 11.05 4.63
N ALA A 24 3.08 11.53 3.64
CA ALA A 24 3.41 11.31 2.24
C ALA A 24 4.70 12.06 1.82
N ASP A 25 5.04 13.17 2.49
CA ASP A 25 6.33 13.84 2.30
C ASP A 25 7.49 12.98 2.80
N VAL A 26 7.31 12.26 3.91
CA VAL A 26 8.32 11.30 4.38
C VAL A 26 8.46 10.12 3.42
N ALA A 27 7.36 9.66 2.81
CA ALA A 27 7.44 8.63 1.77
C ALA A 27 8.24 9.13 0.55
N ALA A 28 7.99 10.36 0.10
CA ALA A 28 8.77 10.96 -1.00
C ALA A 28 10.25 11.14 -0.65
N LEU A 29 10.56 11.47 0.61
CA LEU A 29 11.93 11.47 1.14
C LEU A 29 12.57 10.08 1.03
N GLN A 30 11.88 9.04 1.51
CA GLN A 30 12.37 7.67 1.45
C GLN A 30 12.65 7.22 0.01
N VAL A 31 11.78 7.58 -0.94
CA VAL A 31 12.01 7.35 -2.39
C VAL A 31 13.26 8.08 -2.88
N ALA A 32 13.43 9.37 -2.53
CA ALA A 32 14.59 10.16 -2.94
C ALA A 32 15.92 9.62 -2.38
N LEU A 33 15.90 9.01 -1.19
CA LEU A 33 17.04 8.34 -0.56
C LEU A 33 17.30 6.96 -1.18
N TYR A 34 16.26 6.19 -1.50
CA TYR A 34 16.35 4.93 -2.24
C TYR A 34 17.05 5.11 -3.59
N ALA A 35 16.65 6.14 -4.35
CA ALA A 35 17.25 6.47 -5.65
C ALA A 35 18.76 6.80 -5.57
N ARG A 36 19.31 6.94 -4.36
CA ARG A 36 20.73 7.23 -4.09
C ARG A 36 21.46 6.09 -3.38
N GLY A 37 20.78 4.96 -3.14
CA GLY A 37 21.34 3.83 -2.40
C GLY A 37 21.60 4.13 -0.92
N LEU A 38 20.92 5.13 -0.34
CA LEU A 38 21.11 5.56 1.05
C LEU A 38 20.03 5.00 2.00
N TYR A 39 19.01 4.35 1.47
CA TYR A 39 17.90 3.80 2.22
C TYR A 39 17.51 2.43 1.67
N ALA A 40 17.18 1.50 2.57
CA ALA A 40 16.84 0.11 2.24
C ALA A 40 15.59 -0.40 2.98
N GLY A 41 14.98 0.43 3.83
CA GLY A 41 13.73 0.10 4.55
C GLY A 41 12.49 0.43 3.74
N ASP A 42 11.30 0.20 4.29
CA ASP A 42 10.05 0.42 3.56
C ASP A 42 9.77 1.92 3.30
N VAL A 43 9.21 2.23 2.14
CA VAL A 43 8.62 3.55 1.86
C VAL A 43 7.26 3.62 2.55
N ASP A 44 7.30 3.76 3.87
CA ASP A 44 6.15 3.68 4.77
C ASP A 44 5.61 5.03 5.24
N GLY A 45 6.30 6.12 4.88
CA GLY A 45 5.96 7.48 5.31
C GLY A 45 6.20 7.73 6.81
N LEU A 46 6.91 6.86 7.52
CA LEU A 46 7.25 7.04 8.93
C LEU A 46 8.65 7.66 9.07
N PRO A 47 8.79 8.76 9.84
CA PRO A 47 10.09 9.41 10.05
C PRO A 47 10.88 8.68 11.15
N GLY A 48 11.15 7.39 10.93
CA GLY A 48 11.85 6.52 11.88
C GLY A 48 13.38 6.71 11.88
N PRO A 49 14.09 6.01 12.81
CA PRO A 49 15.55 6.10 12.94
C PRO A 49 16.31 5.77 11.67
N ALA A 50 15.83 4.79 10.89
CA ALA A 50 16.43 4.42 9.60
C ALA A 50 16.34 5.57 8.59
N THR A 51 15.18 6.23 8.50
CA THR A 51 14.97 7.39 7.62
C THR A 51 15.87 8.54 8.05
N ALA A 52 15.89 8.89 9.34
CA ALA A 52 16.76 9.95 9.87
C ALA A 52 18.26 9.64 9.66
N GLY A 53 18.68 8.39 9.84
CA GLY A 53 20.05 7.94 9.58
C GLY A 53 20.45 8.11 8.11
N ALA A 54 19.56 7.73 7.19
CA ALA A 54 19.75 7.91 5.75
C ALA A 54 19.83 9.40 5.35
N VAL A 55 19.01 10.27 5.96
CA VAL A 55 19.09 11.72 5.76
C VAL A 55 20.45 12.26 6.22
N ARG A 56 20.94 11.86 7.40
CA ARG A 56 22.29 12.26 7.87
C ARG A 56 23.39 11.80 6.92
N ALA A 57 23.30 10.58 6.40
CA ALA A 57 24.25 10.07 5.41
C ALA A 57 24.22 10.90 4.12
N PHE A 58 23.03 11.24 3.63
CA PHE A 58 22.86 12.13 2.48
C PHE A 58 23.46 13.52 2.75
N GLN A 59 23.14 14.13 3.89
CA GLN A 59 23.64 15.45 4.26
C GLN A 59 25.17 15.47 4.33
N ARG A 60 25.82 14.46 4.92
CA ARG A 60 27.28 14.34 4.91
C ARG A 60 27.84 14.27 3.49
N ARG A 61 27.24 13.47 2.61
CA ARG A 61 27.65 13.34 1.20
C ARG A 61 27.55 14.67 0.45
N GLU A 62 26.52 15.45 0.73
CA GLU A 62 26.28 16.76 0.11
C GLU A 62 26.93 17.94 0.87
N ARG A 63 27.76 17.66 1.88
CA ARG A 63 28.43 18.67 2.73
C ARG A 63 27.45 19.65 3.41
N LEU A 64 26.31 19.14 3.86
CA LEU A 64 25.31 19.84 4.66
C LEU A 64 25.43 19.46 6.14
N ALA A 65 24.82 20.27 7.02
CA ALA A 65 24.69 19.92 8.44
C ALA A 65 23.92 18.59 8.58
N PRO A 66 24.47 17.56 9.25
CA PRO A 66 23.88 16.23 9.33
C PRO A 66 22.87 16.13 10.49
N ASP A 67 21.84 16.97 10.47
CA ASP A 67 20.79 17.02 11.51
C ASP A 67 19.74 15.89 11.37
N GLY A 68 19.73 15.18 10.23
CA GLY A 68 18.77 14.11 9.96
C GLY A 68 17.38 14.59 9.55
N ILE A 69 17.22 15.89 9.30
CA ILE A 69 15.96 16.53 8.92
C ILE A 69 16.03 16.95 7.45
N ALA A 70 15.05 16.54 6.65
CA ALA A 70 14.98 16.92 5.23
C ALA A 70 14.42 18.34 5.04
N GLY A 71 15.11 19.35 5.60
CA GLY A 71 14.77 20.76 5.45
C GLY A 71 15.00 21.32 4.04
N PRO A 72 14.73 22.62 3.79
CA PRO A 72 14.82 23.21 2.46
C PRO A 72 16.17 23.05 1.76
N ARG A 73 17.29 23.14 2.50
CA ARG A 73 18.64 22.92 1.97
C ARG A 73 18.83 21.48 1.51
N THR A 74 18.42 20.52 2.33
CA THR A 74 18.45 19.09 2.02
C THR A 74 17.57 18.75 0.83
N ARG A 75 16.33 19.26 0.78
CA ARG A 75 15.44 19.07 -0.38
C ARG A 75 16.02 19.66 -1.67
N ARG A 76 16.63 20.84 -1.60
CA ARG A 76 17.31 21.45 -2.75
C ARG A 76 18.46 20.57 -3.27
N ALA A 77 19.27 20.02 -2.37
CA ALA A 77 20.37 19.11 -2.72
C ALA A 77 19.88 17.79 -3.34
N MET A 78 18.64 17.37 -3.05
CA MET A 78 18.04 16.20 -3.72
C MET A 78 17.68 16.43 -5.20
N GLY A 79 17.90 17.65 -5.72
CA GLY A 79 17.75 17.95 -7.14
C GLY A 79 16.34 17.71 -7.64
N ARG A 80 16.20 17.01 -8.79
CA ARG A 80 14.88 16.72 -9.38
C ARG A 80 13.92 16.04 -8.39
N HIS A 81 14.44 15.18 -7.51
CA HIS A 81 13.64 14.44 -6.53
C HIS A 81 13.21 15.29 -5.33
N GLY A 82 13.64 16.56 -5.19
CA GLY A 82 13.28 17.41 -4.03
C GLY A 82 12.68 18.78 -4.37
N ARG A 83 12.50 19.12 -5.65
CA ARG A 83 12.08 20.47 -6.10
C ARG A 83 10.59 20.77 -5.92
N HIS A 84 9.72 19.91 -6.44
CA HIS A 84 8.30 20.24 -6.61
C HIS A 84 7.47 19.70 -5.44
N PRO A 85 6.82 20.55 -4.63
CA PRO A 85 5.83 20.10 -3.65
C PRO A 85 4.63 19.46 -4.34
N TYR A 86 3.98 18.52 -3.66
CA TYR A 86 2.73 17.95 -4.14
C TYR A 86 1.66 19.04 -4.33
N GLY A 87 0.90 18.98 -5.43
CA GLY A 87 -0.09 20.00 -5.77
C GLY A 87 0.46 21.23 -6.50
N SER A 88 1.79 21.42 -6.61
CA SER A 88 2.36 22.62 -7.23
C SER A 88 2.24 22.65 -8.76
N ARG A 89 1.89 21.53 -9.39
CA ARG A 89 1.76 21.39 -10.85
C ARG A 89 0.91 20.17 -11.21
N THR A 90 0.42 20.15 -12.45
CA THR A 90 -0.23 18.97 -13.04
C THR A 90 0.82 17.89 -13.34
N LEU A 91 0.53 16.65 -12.95
CA LEU A 91 1.39 15.49 -13.15
C LEU A 91 0.86 14.59 -14.27
N ARG A 92 1.76 14.22 -15.18
CA ARG A 92 1.50 13.35 -16.34
C ARG A 92 2.79 12.63 -16.71
N ARG A 93 2.69 11.68 -17.64
CA ARG A 93 3.82 10.88 -18.12
C ARG A 93 5.05 11.74 -18.45
N GLY A 94 6.22 11.28 -18.01
CA GLY A 94 7.51 11.96 -18.18
C GLY A 94 7.85 12.95 -17.05
N ARG A 95 6.92 13.27 -16.14
CA ARG A 95 7.25 14.03 -14.93
C ARG A 95 8.08 13.19 -13.97
N ILE A 96 9.04 13.82 -13.31
CA ILE A 96 9.84 13.23 -12.23
C ILE A 96 9.87 14.23 -11.09
N GLY A 97 9.78 13.74 -9.85
CA GLY A 97 9.99 14.58 -8.69
C GLY A 97 9.42 14.05 -7.38
N TRP A 98 9.61 14.86 -6.34
CA TRP A 98 9.06 14.63 -5.01
C TRP A 98 7.53 14.49 -5.05
N ASP A 99 6.87 15.41 -5.74
CA ASP A 99 5.43 15.38 -6.02
C ASP A 99 4.94 14.09 -6.67
N VAL A 100 5.73 13.50 -7.58
CA VAL A 100 5.40 12.21 -8.19
C VAL A 100 5.56 11.07 -7.18
N ALA A 101 6.60 11.09 -6.33
CA ALA A 101 6.75 10.09 -5.28
C ALA A 101 5.61 10.16 -4.24
N VAL A 102 5.20 11.37 -3.85
CA VAL A 102 4.00 11.61 -3.02
C VAL A 102 2.76 11.01 -3.71
N LEU A 103 2.55 11.31 -4.99
CA LEU A 103 1.43 10.78 -5.77
C LEU A 103 1.41 9.23 -5.76
N GLN A 104 2.54 8.59 -6.06
CA GLN A 104 2.65 7.13 -6.12
C GLN A 104 2.32 6.48 -4.76
N PHE A 105 2.81 7.05 -3.67
CA PHE A 105 2.53 6.58 -2.32
C PHE A 105 1.04 6.75 -1.96
N LEU A 106 0.47 7.93 -2.21
CA LEU A 106 -0.95 8.20 -1.94
C LEU A 106 -1.86 7.30 -2.76
N LEU A 107 -1.57 7.08 -4.05
CA LEU A 107 -2.32 6.16 -4.89
C LEU A 107 -2.33 4.75 -4.28
N ALA A 108 -1.19 4.28 -3.79
CA ALA A 108 -1.10 2.96 -3.15
C ALA A 108 -1.95 2.86 -1.87
N LEU A 109 -1.90 3.87 -1.00
CA LEU A 109 -2.76 3.94 0.19
C LEU A 109 -4.26 3.92 -0.18
N HIS A 110 -4.64 4.50 -1.31
CA HIS A 110 -6.01 4.50 -1.83
C HIS A 110 -6.33 3.30 -2.72
N GLY A 111 -5.61 2.19 -2.55
CA GLY A 111 -5.91 0.94 -3.25
C GLY A 111 -5.53 0.93 -4.73
N CYS A 112 -4.75 1.91 -5.16
CA CYS A 112 -4.34 2.10 -6.55
C CYS A 112 -2.82 2.07 -6.72
N PRO A 113 -2.08 1.05 -6.24
CA PRO A 113 -0.62 1.05 -6.33
C PRO A 113 -0.15 1.12 -7.79
N SER A 114 0.90 1.89 -8.02
CA SER A 114 1.54 2.08 -9.34
C SER A 114 2.71 1.13 -9.60
N GLY A 115 2.88 0.10 -8.78
CA GLY A 115 4.07 -0.76 -8.78
C GLY A 115 5.17 -0.18 -7.91
N THR A 116 6.29 0.20 -8.53
CA THR A 116 7.44 0.77 -7.83
C THR A 116 7.25 2.26 -7.54
N PHE A 117 7.72 2.68 -6.37
CA PHE A 117 7.88 4.07 -5.95
C PHE A 117 9.28 4.55 -6.34
N ASP A 118 9.38 5.22 -7.48
CA ASP A 118 10.63 5.72 -8.05
C ASP A 118 10.63 7.25 -8.25
N GLY A 119 9.51 7.91 -7.97
CA GLY A 119 9.33 9.34 -8.23
C GLY A 119 9.27 9.69 -9.71
N GLY A 120 9.06 8.70 -10.60
CA GLY A 120 8.89 8.85 -12.04
C GLY A 120 7.46 8.55 -12.50
N TYR A 121 6.87 9.45 -13.29
CA TYR A 121 5.52 9.29 -13.78
C TYR A 121 5.56 8.47 -15.08
N GLY A 122 5.51 7.15 -14.94
CA GLY A 122 5.48 6.19 -16.04
C GLY A 122 4.06 5.79 -16.46
N TRP A 123 3.97 4.76 -17.30
CA TRP A 123 2.70 4.17 -17.72
C TRP A 123 1.94 3.53 -16.55
N HIS A 124 2.64 2.85 -15.64
CA HIS A 124 2.00 2.26 -14.45
C HIS A 124 1.42 3.33 -13.52
N THR A 125 2.09 4.47 -13.37
CA THR A 125 1.56 5.62 -12.62
C THR A 125 0.34 6.21 -13.30
N ALA A 126 0.36 6.39 -14.62
CA ALA A 126 -0.81 6.86 -15.38
C ALA A 126 -2.02 5.92 -15.22
N ALA A 127 -1.79 4.61 -15.32
CA ALA A 127 -2.83 3.61 -15.13
C ALA A 127 -3.38 3.59 -13.70
N ALA A 128 -2.52 3.76 -12.70
CA ALA A 128 -2.92 3.90 -11.29
C ALA A 128 -3.76 5.16 -11.06
N VAL A 129 -3.38 6.30 -11.65
CA VAL A 129 -4.18 7.52 -11.61
C VAL A 129 -5.55 7.31 -12.25
N ALA A 130 -5.61 6.69 -13.43
CA ALA A 130 -6.88 6.39 -14.10
C ALA A 130 -7.78 5.45 -13.27
N ARG A 131 -7.20 4.47 -12.57
CA ARG A 131 -7.93 3.61 -11.62
C ARG A 131 -8.50 4.41 -10.45
N PHE A 132 -7.68 5.26 -9.83
CA PHE A 132 -8.13 6.12 -8.74
C PHE A 132 -9.24 7.08 -9.21
N GLN A 133 -9.08 7.70 -10.38
CA GLN A 133 -10.08 8.57 -10.97
C GLN A 133 -11.41 7.85 -11.16
N ARG A 134 -11.42 6.62 -11.71
CA ARG A 134 -12.65 5.80 -11.80
C ARG A 134 -13.28 5.56 -10.42
N TRP A 135 -12.47 5.17 -9.44
CA TRP A 135 -12.95 4.91 -8.08
C TRP A 135 -13.54 6.17 -7.42
N ALA A 136 -12.95 7.33 -7.70
CA ALA A 136 -13.35 8.63 -7.18
C ALA A 136 -14.48 9.31 -7.99
N GLY A 137 -14.96 8.70 -9.09
CA GLY A 137 -15.97 9.31 -9.97
C GLY A 137 -15.46 10.49 -10.82
N LEU A 138 -14.15 10.55 -11.08
CA LEU A 138 -13.52 11.53 -11.94
C LEU A 138 -13.32 10.97 -13.36
N ALA A 139 -13.11 11.86 -14.34
CA ALA A 139 -12.70 11.45 -15.68
C ALA A 139 -11.36 10.69 -15.62
N PRO A 140 -11.27 9.45 -16.15
CA PRO A 140 -10.10 8.59 -15.98
C PRO A 140 -9.05 8.79 -17.08
N ASP A 141 -8.57 10.03 -17.21
CA ASP A 141 -7.61 10.45 -18.24
C ASP A 141 -6.15 10.08 -17.94
N GLY A 142 -5.87 9.57 -16.73
CA GLY A 142 -4.51 9.23 -16.30
C GLY A 142 -3.59 10.45 -16.16
N VAL A 143 -4.16 11.65 -16.00
CA VAL A 143 -3.46 12.90 -15.72
C VAL A 143 -3.87 13.39 -14.33
N ALA A 144 -2.90 13.53 -13.42
CA ALA A 144 -3.17 14.05 -12.09
C ALA A 144 -3.13 15.59 -12.11
N GLY A 145 -4.24 16.18 -12.54
CA GLY A 145 -4.52 17.61 -12.45
C GLY A 145 -5.04 18.04 -11.07
N PRO A 146 -5.38 19.32 -10.87
CA PRO A 146 -5.77 19.86 -9.56
C PRO A 146 -6.93 19.12 -8.88
N ALA A 147 -7.94 18.70 -9.64
CA ALA A 147 -9.07 17.93 -9.11
C ALA A 147 -8.59 16.58 -8.55
N THR A 148 -7.88 15.80 -9.37
CA THR A 148 -7.33 14.50 -8.94
C THR A 148 -6.40 14.63 -7.74
N LEU A 149 -5.51 15.62 -7.73
CA LEU A 149 -4.54 15.81 -6.64
C LEU A 149 -5.23 16.17 -5.32
N ARG A 150 -6.24 17.05 -5.35
CA ARG A 150 -7.04 17.41 -4.17
C ARG A 150 -7.89 16.25 -3.67
N THR A 151 -8.58 15.55 -4.57
CA THR A 151 -9.41 14.39 -4.20
C THR A 151 -8.54 13.30 -3.59
N LEU A 152 -7.37 13.01 -4.15
CA LEU A 152 -6.47 11.99 -3.60
C LEU A 152 -5.90 12.37 -2.22
N ALA A 153 -5.70 13.66 -1.94
CA ALA A 153 -5.19 14.11 -0.65
C ALA A 153 -6.24 14.00 0.48
N GLY A 154 -7.54 14.06 0.16
CA GLY A 154 -8.63 14.05 1.14
C GLY A 154 -9.56 12.84 1.10
N ALA A 155 -9.36 11.92 0.15
CA ALA A 155 -10.21 10.74 0.02
C ALA A 155 -10.03 9.78 1.21
N PRO A 156 -11.09 9.04 1.59
CA PRO A 156 -10.94 7.97 2.56
C PRO A 156 -10.21 6.77 1.93
N VAL A 157 -9.41 6.07 2.73
CA VAL A 157 -8.82 4.79 2.34
C VAL A 157 -9.93 3.75 2.14
N PRO A 158 -9.93 2.98 1.02
CA PRO A 158 -10.92 1.93 0.79
C PRO A 158 -10.94 0.89 1.92
N ARG A 159 -12.15 0.50 2.34
CA ARG A 159 -12.39 -0.59 3.29
C ARG A 159 -13.44 -1.53 2.72
N SER A 160 -13.30 -2.83 2.99
CA SER A 160 -14.35 -3.79 2.66
C SER A 160 -15.64 -3.43 3.41
N PRO A 161 -16.79 -3.32 2.72
CA PRO A 161 -18.08 -3.08 3.38
C PRO A 161 -18.73 -4.38 3.90
N ILE A 162 -18.12 -5.55 3.64
CA ILE A 162 -18.61 -6.85 4.08
C ILE A 162 -17.58 -7.55 4.98
N ALA A 163 -18.08 -8.36 5.90
CA ALA A 163 -17.27 -9.31 6.66
C ALA A 163 -16.81 -10.46 5.75
N LEU A 164 -15.60 -10.96 6.01
CA LEU A 164 -14.92 -11.96 5.20
C LEU A 164 -14.44 -13.10 6.09
N LEU A 165 -14.83 -14.34 5.78
CA LEU A 165 -14.22 -15.51 6.39
C LEU A 165 -12.74 -15.60 6.00
N ARG A 166 -11.92 -16.12 6.91
CA ARG A 166 -10.53 -16.41 6.62
C ARG A 166 -10.43 -17.48 5.51
N PRO A 167 -9.75 -17.20 4.38
CA PRO A 167 -9.85 -18.07 3.20
C PRO A 167 -9.02 -19.36 3.29
N VAL A 168 -8.06 -19.42 4.23
CA VAL A 168 -7.22 -20.59 4.50
C VAL A 168 -6.83 -20.64 5.97
N ALA A 169 -6.76 -21.85 6.54
CA ALA A 169 -6.32 -22.09 7.91
C ALA A 169 -4.77 -22.10 8.02
N ALA A 170 -4.13 -20.95 7.80
CA ALA A 170 -2.68 -20.79 7.89
C ALA A 170 -2.23 -19.42 8.44
N PRO A 171 -1.12 -19.29 9.18
CA PRO A 171 -0.71 -18.01 9.74
C PRO A 171 -0.50 -16.93 8.66
N LEU A 172 -0.70 -15.66 9.04
CA LEU A 172 -0.39 -14.52 8.18
C LEU A 172 1.13 -14.46 7.94
N GLY A 173 1.48 -14.13 6.70
CA GLY A 173 2.83 -13.79 6.26
C GLY A 173 2.91 -12.29 6.01
N ASP A 174 3.04 -11.92 4.74
CA ASP A 174 3.17 -10.52 4.36
C ASP A 174 1.82 -9.81 4.42
N LEU A 175 1.80 -8.62 5.04
CA LEU A 175 0.60 -7.82 5.23
C LEU A 175 0.40 -6.83 4.09
N TYR A 176 -0.81 -6.27 4.02
CA TYR A 176 -1.13 -5.17 3.13
C TYR A 176 -0.29 -3.93 3.48
N GLY A 177 0.33 -3.32 2.48
CA GLY A 177 1.09 -2.09 2.70
C GLY A 177 2.45 -2.02 1.99
N PRO A 178 3.26 -1.00 2.33
CA PRO A 178 4.59 -0.80 1.77
C PRO A 178 5.53 -2.01 1.95
N ARG A 179 6.35 -2.28 0.93
CA ARG A 179 7.36 -3.36 0.93
C ARG A 179 8.58 -2.93 0.11
N GLY A 180 9.62 -2.48 0.79
CA GLY A 180 10.70 -1.67 0.22
C GLY A 180 10.13 -0.45 -0.49
N HIS A 181 10.48 -0.28 -1.77
CA HIS A 181 9.90 0.73 -2.66
C HIS A 181 8.67 0.22 -3.45
N ARG A 182 8.03 -0.87 -3.05
CA ARG A 182 6.79 -1.38 -3.68
C ARG A 182 5.66 -1.38 -2.67
N PHE A 183 4.50 -1.87 -3.09
CA PHE A 183 3.32 -2.00 -2.25
C PHE A 183 2.67 -3.38 -2.45
N HIS A 184 2.35 -4.03 -1.34
CA HIS A 184 1.62 -5.28 -1.29
C HIS A 184 0.11 -5.01 -1.16
N ALA A 185 -0.66 -5.41 -2.16
CA ALA A 185 -2.06 -5.00 -2.33
C ALA A 185 -3.09 -6.00 -1.75
N GLY A 186 -2.61 -6.93 -0.92
CA GLY A 186 -3.39 -7.99 -0.29
C GLY A 186 -2.69 -8.53 0.96
N LEU A 187 -3.08 -9.74 1.37
CA LEU A 187 -2.45 -10.50 2.45
C LEU A 187 -1.90 -11.81 1.89
N ASP A 188 -0.73 -12.20 2.38
CA ASP A 188 -0.18 -13.53 2.12
C ASP A 188 -0.44 -14.43 3.33
N PHE A 189 -0.98 -15.61 3.11
CA PHE A 189 -1.13 -16.66 4.11
C PHE A 189 -0.11 -17.77 3.87
N ARG A 190 0.74 -18.06 4.86
CA ARG A 190 1.80 -19.06 4.78
C ARG A 190 1.24 -20.47 4.91
N ALA A 191 0.64 -20.96 3.83
CA ALA A 191 -0.05 -22.24 3.77
C ALA A 191 0.75 -23.29 3.01
N ASN A 192 0.66 -24.55 3.46
CA ASN A 192 1.28 -25.68 2.78
C ASN A 192 0.68 -25.87 1.37
N TYR A 193 1.50 -26.36 0.43
CA TYR A 193 1.01 -26.76 -0.89
C TYR A 193 -0.14 -27.77 -0.74
N GLY A 194 -1.22 -27.56 -1.51
CA GLY A 194 -2.40 -28.42 -1.44
C GLY A 194 -3.40 -28.06 -0.33
N ALA A 195 -3.11 -27.09 0.55
CA ALA A 195 -4.06 -26.65 1.56
C ALA A 195 -5.37 -26.11 0.91
N PRO A 196 -6.55 -26.41 1.47
CA PRO A 196 -7.82 -25.99 0.87
C PRO A 196 -8.01 -24.47 0.99
N ILE A 197 -8.38 -23.85 -0.13
CA ILE A 197 -8.78 -22.45 -0.21
C ILE A 197 -10.30 -22.39 -0.27
N ARG A 198 -10.89 -21.54 0.55
CA ARG A 198 -12.33 -21.34 0.67
C ARG A 198 -12.72 -19.91 0.31
N ALA A 199 -13.95 -19.75 -0.20
CA ALA A 199 -14.53 -18.45 -0.49
C ALA A 199 -14.71 -17.66 0.81
N ALA A 200 -14.14 -16.46 0.86
CA ALA A 200 -14.24 -15.57 2.02
C ALA A 200 -15.68 -15.08 2.25
N ALA A 201 -16.48 -14.95 1.20
CA ALA A 201 -17.90 -14.63 1.27
C ALA A 201 -18.66 -15.28 0.11
N GLY A 202 -20.00 -15.29 0.18
CA GLY A 202 -20.84 -15.78 -0.90
C GLY A 202 -20.79 -14.86 -2.12
N GLY A 203 -20.90 -15.41 -3.33
CA GLY A 203 -20.82 -14.63 -4.55
C GLY A 203 -20.80 -15.47 -5.82
N ARG A 204 -20.40 -14.86 -6.93
CA ARG A 204 -20.24 -15.50 -8.24
C ARG A 204 -18.78 -15.50 -8.65
N VAL A 205 -18.27 -16.65 -9.08
CA VAL A 205 -16.92 -16.76 -9.65
C VAL A 205 -16.90 -16.04 -11.01
N VAL A 206 -16.21 -14.91 -11.09
CA VAL A 206 -16.10 -14.10 -12.32
C VAL A 206 -14.84 -14.42 -13.12
N PHE A 207 -13.86 -15.06 -12.49
CA PHE A 207 -12.64 -15.57 -13.13
C PHE A 207 -12.14 -16.83 -12.40
N ALA A 208 -11.73 -17.84 -13.16
CA ALA A 208 -11.01 -19.02 -12.68
C ALA A 208 -10.11 -19.49 -13.83
N GLY A 209 -8.81 -19.18 -13.75
CA GLY A 209 -7.88 -19.40 -14.86
C GLY A 209 -6.45 -18.98 -14.52
N TYR A 210 -5.56 -19.07 -15.51
CA TYR A 210 -4.18 -18.61 -15.35
C TYR A 210 -4.07 -17.13 -15.73
N ASP A 211 -3.52 -16.33 -14.83
CA ASP A 211 -3.17 -14.93 -15.02
C ASP A 211 -1.65 -14.77 -15.20
N ALA A 212 -1.25 -14.14 -16.30
CA ALA A 212 0.15 -13.95 -16.67
C ALA A 212 0.78 -12.69 -16.03
N SER A 213 0.00 -11.84 -15.35
CA SER A 213 0.50 -10.61 -14.73
C SER A 213 1.26 -10.85 -13.41
N GLY A 214 1.13 -12.06 -12.87
CA GLY A 214 1.91 -12.55 -11.74
C GLY A 214 1.11 -13.36 -10.74
N PHE A 215 -0.22 -13.33 -10.80
CA PHE A 215 -1.06 -14.09 -9.88
C PHE A 215 -1.01 -15.61 -10.14
N GLY A 216 -0.61 -16.05 -11.34
CA GLY A 216 -0.61 -17.46 -11.71
C GLY A 216 -2.03 -17.99 -11.78
N LYS A 217 -2.31 -19.18 -11.24
CA LYS A 217 -3.69 -19.67 -11.16
C LYS A 217 -4.46 -18.81 -10.15
N LEU A 218 -5.50 -18.16 -10.65
CA LEU A 218 -6.26 -17.14 -9.95
C LEU A 218 -7.75 -17.49 -9.99
N VAL A 219 -8.41 -17.34 -8.85
CA VAL A 219 -9.87 -17.29 -8.74
C VAL A 219 -10.27 -15.88 -8.30
N VAL A 220 -11.32 -15.34 -8.91
CA VAL A 220 -11.93 -14.06 -8.52
C VAL A 220 -13.41 -14.28 -8.28
N VAL A 221 -13.89 -13.88 -7.10
CA VAL A 221 -15.30 -13.96 -6.71
C VAL A 221 -15.87 -12.55 -6.60
N ASP A 222 -17.00 -12.32 -7.26
CA ASP A 222 -17.80 -11.11 -7.15
C ASP A 222 -18.91 -11.31 -6.11
N HIS A 223 -18.91 -10.46 -5.09
CA HIS A 223 -19.85 -10.52 -3.97
C HIS A 223 -21.03 -9.55 -4.15
N GLY A 224 -21.11 -8.86 -5.29
CA GLY A 224 -22.02 -7.74 -5.50
C GLY A 224 -21.53 -6.45 -4.84
N GLY A 225 -22.26 -5.35 -5.05
CA GLY A 225 -21.92 -4.04 -4.46
C GLY A 225 -20.54 -3.48 -4.87
N GLY A 226 -19.93 -4.03 -5.93
CA GLY A 226 -18.57 -3.68 -6.36
C GLY A 226 -17.47 -4.29 -5.50
N VAL A 227 -17.75 -5.32 -4.69
CA VAL A 227 -16.75 -6.03 -3.87
C VAL A 227 -16.29 -7.29 -4.57
N LEU A 228 -14.99 -7.40 -4.81
CA LEU A 228 -14.35 -8.59 -5.36
C LEU A 228 -13.32 -9.14 -4.36
N THR A 229 -13.17 -10.46 -4.32
CA THR A 229 -12.00 -11.10 -3.71
C THR A 229 -11.18 -11.85 -4.74
N ARG A 230 -9.85 -11.84 -4.58
CA ARG A 230 -8.91 -12.57 -5.43
C ARG A 230 -8.13 -13.58 -4.61
N TYR A 231 -7.95 -14.77 -5.16
CA TYR A 231 -7.25 -15.89 -4.55
C TYR A 231 -6.21 -16.37 -5.57
N ALA A 232 -4.94 -16.13 -5.30
CA ALA A 232 -3.87 -16.32 -6.26
C ALA A 232 -2.87 -17.40 -5.85
N HIS A 233 -1.97 -17.73 -6.78
CA HIS A 233 -0.93 -18.75 -6.67
C HIS A 233 -1.46 -20.17 -6.47
N LEU A 234 -2.71 -20.46 -6.89
CA LEU A 234 -3.31 -21.78 -6.74
C LEU A 234 -2.50 -22.88 -7.43
N SER A 235 -2.61 -24.11 -6.94
CA SER A 235 -2.15 -25.32 -7.64
C SER A 235 -3.26 -25.93 -8.48
N ARG A 236 -4.51 -25.86 -8.02
CA ARG A 236 -5.68 -26.48 -8.64
C ARG A 236 -6.95 -25.66 -8.36
N PHE A 237 -7.86 -25.62 -9.33
CA PHE A 237 -9.20 -25.06 -9.17
C PHE A 237 -10.19 -26.13 -8.69
N ALA A 238 -11.13 -25.75 -7.83
CA ALA A 238 -12.29 -26.56 -7.46
C ALA A 238 -13.61 -25.97 -8.02
N VAL A 239 -13.54 -24.81 -8.69
CA VAL A 239 -14.67 -24.07 -9.24
C VAL A 239 -14.38 -23.64 -10.68
N ARG A 240 -15.42 -23.19 -11.38
CA ARG A 240 -15.34 -22.62 -12.73
C ARG A 240 -16.00 -21.23 -12.82
N ARG A 241 -15.61 -20.45 -13.82
CA ARG A 241 -16.26 -19.16 -14.12
C ARG A 241 -17.77 -19.33 -14.30
N GLY A 242 -18.55 -18.43 -13.70
CA GLY A 242 -20.01 -18.40 -13.71
C GLY A 242 -20.66 -19.08 -12.51
N GLU A 243 -19.93 -19.93 -11.79
CA GLU A 243 -20.42 -20.68 -10.63
C GLU A 243 -20.79 -19.77 -9.46
N ALA A 244 -21.92 -20.06 -8.80
CA ALA A 244 -22.30 -19.41 -7.55
C ALA A 244 -21.72 -20.20 -6.38
N VAL A 245 -21.08 -19.50 -5.44
CA VAL A 245 -20.42 -20.09 -4.28
C VAL A 245 -20.96 -19.46 -3.00
N GLY A 246 -21.18 -20.27 -1.97
CA GLY A 246 -21.45 -19.79 -0.61
C GLY A 246 -20.17 -19.40 0.11
N ALA A 247 -20.28 -18.64 1.21
CA ALA A 247 -19.17 -18.42 2.11
C ALA A 247 -18.62 -19.77 2.63
N GLY A 248 -17.31 -19.95 2.64
CA GLY A 248 -16.66 -21.20 3.05
C GLY A 248 -16.62 -22.30 1.98
N ALA A 249 -17.26 -22.12 0.82
CA ALA A 249 -17.23 -23.10 -0.26
C ALA A 249 -15.80 -23.27 -0.80
N PRO A 250 -15.38 -24.49 -1.18
CA PRO A 250 -14.05 -24.74 -1.73
C PRO A 250 -13.86 -24.02 -3.07
N LEU A 251 -12.75 -23.30 -3.23
CA LEU A 251 -12.39 -22.62 -4.48
C LEU A 251 -11.23 -23.30 -5.20
N GLY A 252 -10.37 -23.98 -4.46
CA GLY A 252 -9.17 -24.61 -4.99
C GLY A 252 -8.19 -24.98 -3.91
N LEU A 253 -6.95 -25.24 -4.32
CA LEU A 253 -5.87 -25.62 -3.43
C LEU A 253 -4.69 -24.66 -3.56
N VAL A 254 -4.02 -24.39 -2.45
CA VAL A 254 -2.78 -23.59 -2.40
C VAL A 254 -1.72 -24.20 -3.30
N GLY A 255 -0.95 -23.35 -3.97
CA GLY A 255 0.17 -23.74 -4.81
C GLY A 255 1.30 -22.71 -4.74
N ALA A 256 2.10 -22.67 -5.81
CA ALA A 256 3.19 -21.71 -5.98
C ALA A 256 3.30 -21.29 -7.46
N THR A 257 2.16 -21.01 -8.11
CA THR A 257 2.13 -20.62 -9.53
C THR A 257 2.26 -19.11 -9.71
N GLY A 258 2.73 -18.65 -10.88
CA GLY A 258 2.94 -17.22 -11.14
C GLY A 258 4.22 -16.71 -10.48
N ARG A 259 4.18 -15.51 -9.89
CA ARG A 259 5.31 -14.87 -9.21
C ARG A 259 5.35 -15.19 -7.71
N ALA A 260 5.25 -16.47 -7.37
CA ALA A 260 5.36 -16.95 -5.99
C ALA A 260 6.79 -17.45 -5.71
N THR A 261 7.34 -17.12 -4.53
CA THR A 261 8.66 -17.63 -4.09
C THR A 261 8.56 -18.95 -3.32
N GLY A 262 7.35 -19.42 -3.04
CA GLY A 262 7.06 -20.66 -2.33
C GLY A 262 5.55 -20.82 -2.11
N PRO A 263 5.09 -21.95 -1.54
CA PRO A 263 3.68 -22.17 -1.28
C PRO A 263 3.07 -21.13 -0.32
N HIS A 264 2.06 -20.41 -0.80
CA HIS A 264 1.24 -19.48 -0.01
C HIS A 264 -0.05 -19.13 -0.77
N LEU A 265 -1.03 -18.59 -0.06
CA LEU A 265 -2.18 -17.93 -0.69
C LEU A 265 -1.97 -16.42 -0.65
N HIS A 266 -1.96 -15.78 -1.81
CA HIS A 266 -2.09 -14.33 -1.91
C HIS A 266 -3.57 -13.97 -2.07
N PHE A 267 -4.09 -13.12 -1.19
CA PHE A 267 -5.50 -12.77 -1.06
C PHE A 267 -5.71 -11.26 -1.14
N GLU A 268 -6.45 -10.79 -2.14
CA GLU A 268 -6.82 -9.37 -2.26
C GLU A 268 -8.32 -9.17 -2.08
N VAL A 269 -8.69 -7.99 -1.56
CA VAL A 269 -10.05 -7.47 -1.59
C VAL A 269 -10.06 -6.20 -2.42
N LEU A 270 -10.99 -6.08 -3.35
CA LEU A 270 -11.19 -4.88 -4.16
C LEU A 270 -12.58 -4.31 -3.91
N VAL A 271 -12.67 -3.00 -3.72
CA VAL A 271 -13.92 -2.26 -3.54
C VAL A 271 -14.02 -1.20 -4.62
N ARG A 272 -14.97 -1.37 -5.54
CA ARG A 272 -15.15 -0.53 -6.74
C ARG A 272 -13.85 -0.40 -7.56
N GLY A 273 -13.07 -1.48 -7.62
CA GLY A 273 -11.82 -1.58 -8.37
C GLY A 273 -10.56 -1.06 -7.67
N ALA A 274 -10.65 -0.51 -6.46
CA ALA A 274 -9.50 -0.16 -5.62
C ALA A 274 -9.25 -1.25 -4.56
N ASN A 275 -7.98 -1.63 -4.35
CA ASN A 275 -7.61 -2.57 -3.30
C ASN A 275 -7.93 -1.99 -1.92
N ALA A 276 -8.44 -2.83 -1.02
CA ALA A 276 -8.62 -2.51 0.38
C ALA A 276 -7.77 -3.47 1.21
N ASP A 277 -7.31 -3.02 2.39
CA ASP A 277 -6.69 -3.92 3.36
C ASP A 277 -7.72 -5.00 3.75
N PRO A 278 -7.45 -6.29 3.47
CA PRO A 278 -8.38 -7.36 3.84
C PRO A 278 -8.46 -7.57 5.35
N LEU A 279 -7.39 -7.27 6.09
CA LEU A 279 -7.23 -7.70 7.48
C LEU A 279 -8.36 -7.23 8.41
N PRO A 280 -8.81 -5.95 8.38
CA PRO A 280 -9.87 -5.49 9.26
C PRO A 280 -11.24 -6.12 8.99
N ALA A 281 -11.43 -6.73 7.81
CA ALA A 281 -12.69 -7.36 7.42
C ALA A 281 -12.70 -8.87 7.70
N LEU A 282 -11.56 -9.47 8.05
CA LEU A 282 -11.48 -10.89 8.35
C LEU A 282 -12.17 -11.22 9.67
N THR A 283 -13.02 -12.24 9.66
CA THR A 283 -13.71 -12.79 10.83
C THR A 283 -13.31 -14.24 11.06
N GLY A 284 -13.01 -14.59 12.32
CA GLY A 284 -12.47 -15.90 12.72
C GLY A 284 -10.96 -16.00 12.54
#